data_AF-A0A2E8HMU5-F1
#
_entry.id   AF-A0A2E8HMU5-F1
#
_cell.length_a   1.000
_cell.length_b   1.000
_cell.length_c   1.000
_cell.angle_alpha   90.00
_cell.angle_beta   90.00
_cell.angle_gamma   90.00
#
_symmetry.space_group_name_H-M   'P 1'
#
loop_
_entity.id
_entity.type
_entity.pdbx_description
1 polymer ?
#
loop_
_entity_poly.entity_id
_entity_poly.type
_entity_poly.pdbx_seq_one_letter_code
_entity_poly.pdbx_strand_id
1 'polypeptide(L)'
;MTDEGLTSEGLTMRLSIFTDEVSKRSERAIELAKSWDVSHVEVRSLDSGRFPRASDNEMKDFHRRLTDAGLAVSGVSPGLFKCAVDDSMVK
;
A
#
# COMPACT_ATOMS: atom_id res chain seq x y z
N MET A 1 37.09 -25.33 -19.63
CA MET A 1 35.69 -25.05 -20.02
C MET A 1 34.97 -24.68 -18.74
N THR A 2 35.04 -23.40 -18.37
CA THR A 2 34.39 -22.87 -17.17
C THR A 2 32.95 -22.58 -17.54
N ASP A 3 32.04 -23.26 -16.86
CA ASP A 3 30.62 -22.97 -16.86
C ASP A 3 30.44 -21.67 -16.07
N GLU A 4 30.50 -20.53 -16.78
CA GLU A 4 30.03 -19.25 -16.26
C GLU A 4 28.51 -19.36 -16.12
N GLY A 5 28.10 -19.89 -14.97
CA GLY A 5 26.70 -19.99 -14.57
C GLY A 5 26.09 -18.61 -14.59
N LEU A 6 25.36 -18.32 -15.67
CA LEU A 6 24.54 -17.15 -15.86
C LEU A 6 23.61 -17.02 -14.66
N THR A 7 23.94 -16.15 -13.70
CA THR A 7 23.03 -15.77 -12.63
C THR A 7 21.88 -15.04 -13.31
N SER A 8 20.81 -15.80 -13.58
CA SER A 8 19.48 -15.28 -13.68
C SER A 8 19.18 -14.57 -12.35
N GLU A 9 19.56 -13.30 -12.22
CA GLU A 9 18.74 -12.36 -11.45
C GLU A 9 17.40 -12.26 -12.18
N GLY A 10 16.61 -13.32 -12.08
CA GLY A 10 15.26 -13.36 -12.56
C GLY A 10 14.54 -12.27 -11.80
N LEU A 11 13.97 -11.31 -12.52
CA LEU A 11 13.09 -10.28 -11.97
C LEU A 11 12.20 -10.91 -10.91
N THR A 12 12.53 -10.67 -9.64
CA THR A 12 11.77 -11.23 -8.52
C THR A 12 10.44 -10.49 -8.52
N MET A 13 9.37 -11.21 -8.83
CA MET A 13 8.02 -10.68 -8.78
C MET A 13 7.73 -10.19 -7.36
N ARG A 14 7.29 -8.93 -7.24
CA ARG A 14 6.89 -8.33 -5.97
C ARG A 14 5.36 -8.37 -5.87
N LEU A 15 4.85 -9.14 -4.92
CA LEU A 15 3.42 -9.14 -4.60
C LEU A 15 3.10 -7.93 -3.74
N SER A 16 1.98 -7.26 -4.05
CA SER A 16 1.44 -6.15 -3.28
C SER A 16 -0.08 -6.28 -3.14
N ILE A 17 -0.63 -5.70 -2.08
CA ILE A 17 -2.06 -5.75 -1.77
C ILE A 17 -2.59 -4.37 -1.39
N PHE A 18 -3.85 -4.08 -1.76
CA PHE A 18 -4.54 -2.89 -1.28
C PHE A 18 -4.93 -3.06 0.18
N THR A 19 -4.39 -2.21 1.05
CA THR A 19 -4.65 -2.29 2.51
C THR A 19 -6.13 -2.28 2.86
N ASP A 20 -6.92 -1.44 2.19
CA ASP A 20 -8.35 -1.26 2.47
C ASP A 20 -9.25 -2.40 1.92
N GLU A 21 -8.76 -3.20 0.97
CA GLU A 21 -9.42 -4.45 0.52
C GLU A 21 -9.17 -5.62 1.48
N VAL A 22 -8.02 -5.60 2.17
CA VAL A 22 -7.68 -6.59 3.20
C VAL A 22 -8.44 -6.30 4.49
N SER A 23 -8.48 -5.02 4.90
CA SER A 23 -9.19 -4.57 6.08
C SER A 23 -9.40 -3.06 6.06
N LYS A 24 -10.57 -2.58 6.50
CA LYS A 24 -10.85 -1.15 6.71
C LYS A 24 -10.01 -0.50 7.82
N ARG A 25 -9.37 -1.30 8.66
CA ARG A 25 -8.46 -0.85 9.73
C ARG A 25 -7.03 -1.14 9.31
N SER A 26 -6.23 -0.08 9.19
CA SER A 26 -4.84 -0.12 8.71
C SER A 26 -3.95 -1.08 9.50
N GLU A 27 -4.07 -1.09 10.83
CA GLU A 27 -3.35 -1.99 11.72
C GLU A 27 -3.58 -3.47 11.37
N ARG A 28 -4.85 -3.87 11.22
CA ARG A 28 -5.20 -5.25 10.88
C ARG A 28 -4.73 -5.63 9.46
N ALA A 29 -4.78 -4.70 8.52
CA ALA A 29 -4.27 -4.93 7.17
C ALA A 29 -2.75 -5.19 7.18
N ILE A 30 -2.00 -4.43 7.98
CA ILE A 30 -0.55 -4.55 8.15
C ILE A 30 -0.19 -5.90 8.79
N GLU A 31 -0.89 -6.30 9.86
CA GLU A 31 -0.70 -7.60 10.49
C GLU A 31 -0.91 -8.76 9.51
N LEU A 32 -1.98 -8.69 8.71
CA LEU A 32 -2.31 -9.72 7.73
C LEU A 32 -1.28 -9.77 6.60
N ALA A 33 -0.89 -8.62 6.05
CA ALA A 33 0.15 -8.52 5.03
C ALA A 33 1.45 -9.20 5.49
N LYS A 34 1.88 -8.90 6.72
CA LYS A 34 3.04 -9.54 7.35
C LYS A 34 2.84 -11.05 7.53
N SER A 35 1.66 -11.48 7.99
CA SER A 35 1.37 -12.91 8.19
C SER A 35 1.34 -13.72 6.88
N TRP A 36 1.08 -13.05 5.75
CA TRP A 36 1.05 -13.64 4.43
C TRP A 36 2.39 -13.53 3.68
N ASP A 37 3.43 -13.03 4.33
CA ASP A 37 4.77 -12.84 3.75
C ASP A 37 4.76 -11.94 2.49
N VAL A 38 3.86 -10.95 2.47
CA VAL A 38 3.83 -9.91 1.44
C VAL A 38 4.82 -8.82 1.84
N SER A 39 5.58 -8.29 0.88
CA SER A 39 6.58 -7.24 1.15
C SER A 39 6.12 -5.82 0.85
N HIS A 40 5.04 -5.66 0.07
CA HIS A 40 4.56 -4.36 -0.38
C HIS A 40 3.05 -4.19 -0.17
N VAL A 41 2.62 -2.95 0.01
CA VAL A 41 1.21 -2.58 0.04
C VAL A 41 0.92 -1.41 -0.89
N GLU A 42 -0.34 -1.34 -1.33
CA GLU A 42 -0.90 -0.20 -2.02
C GLU A 42 -1.94 0.52 -1.14
N VAL A 43 -2.00 1.85 -1.29
CA VAL A 43 -2.79 2.72 -0.42
C VAL A 43 -3.79 3.53 -1.24
N ARG A 44 -5.08 3.30 -1.00
CA ARG A 44 -6.16 4.15 -1.54
C ARG A 44 -6.74 5.08 -0.47
N SER A 45 -6.80 4.57 0.75
CA SER A 45 -7.34 5.25 1.93
C SER A 45 -6.51 4.88 3.17
N LEU A 46 -6.46 5.78 4.14
CA LEU A 46 -6.08 5.49 5.53
C LEU A 46 -7.36 5.40 6.38
N ASP A 47 -7.22 5.25 7.70
CA ASP A 47 -8.35 5.03 8.60
C ASP A 47 -9.31 6.23 8.63
N SER A 48 -8.80 7.46 8.47
CA SER A 48 -9.62 8.67 8.43
C SER A 48 -10.23 8.97 7.06
N GLY A 49 -9.78 8.32 5.99
CA GLY A 49 -10.33 8.51 4.66
C GLY A 49 -9.32 8.41 3.51
N ARG A 50 -9.74 8.91 2.35
CA ARG A 50 -9.01 8.77 1.09
C ARG A 50 -7.65 9.46 1.15
N PHE A 51 -6.60 8.79 0.66
CA PHE A 51 -5.28 9.43 0.48
C PHE A 51 -5.38 10.61 -0.51
N PRO A 52 -4.67 11.74 -0.33
CA PRO A 52 -3.84 12.12 0.82
C PRO A 52 -4.60 12.96 1.86
N ARG A 53 -5.93 12.83 1.98
CA ARG A 53 -6.76 13.69 2.88
C ARG A 53 -6.61 13.38 4.37
N ALA A 54 -5.88 12.33 4.72
CA ALA A 54 -5.51 12.02 6.10
C ALA A 54 -4.55 13.07 6.66
N SER A 55 -4.49 13.21 7.99
CA SER A 55 -3.55 14.14 8.63
C SER A 55 -2.09 13.69 8.44
N ASP A 56 -1.15 14.63 8.43
CA ASP A 56 0.28 14.33 8.38
C ASP A 56 0.73 13.37 9.49
N ASN A 57 0.16 13.51 10.69
CA ASN A 57 0.46 12.63 11.82
C ASN A 57 -0.01 11.19 11.55
N GLU A 58 -1.22 11.02 11.04
CA GLU A 58 -1.73 9.71 10.66
C GLU A 58 -0.90 9.07 9.55
N MET A 59 -0.50 9.85 8.54
CA MET A 59 0.38 9.35 7.46
C MET A 59 1.75 8.91 8.01
N LYS A 60 2.35 9.68 8.93
CA LYS A 60 3.60 9.31 9.60
C LYS A 60 3.45 8.06 10.46
N ASP A 61 2.34 7.95 11.20
CA ASP A 61 2.05 6.79 12.04
C ASP A 61 1.78 5.53 11.22
N PHE A 62 1.09 5.67 10.09
CA PHE A 62 0.88 4.59 9.14
C PHE A 62 2.20 4.13 8.50
N HIS A 63 3.03 5.07 8.05
CA HIS A 63 4.36 4.77 7.51
C HIS A 63 5.24 4.04 8.53
N ARG A 64 5.30 4.52 9.78
CA ARG A 64 6.04 3.85 10.86
C ARG A 64 5.58 2.41 11.06
N ARG A 65 4.27 2.16 11.15
CA ARG A 65 3.72 0.81 11.31
C ARG A 65 4.07 -0.13 10.16
N LEU A 66 4.10 0.38 8.91
CA LEU A 66 4.55 -0.39 7.76
C LEU A 66 6.04 -0.75 7.88
N THR A 67 6.88 0.23 8.21
CA THR A 67 8.33 0.02 8.39
C THR A 67 8.62 -0.98 9.50
N ASP A 68 7.97 -0.87 10.65
CA ASP A 68 8.10 -1.81 11.77
C ASP A 68 7.65 -3.24 11.39
N ALA A 69 6.73 -3.37 10.45
CA ALA A 69 6.27 -4.65 9.91
C ALA A 69 7.15 -5.21 8.77
N GLY A 70 8.16 -4.46 8.31
CA GLY A 70 8.99 -4.83 7.16
C GLY A 70 8.30 -4.65 5.79
N LEU A 71 7.25 -3.83 5.74
CA LEU A 71 6.47 -3.55 4.54
C LEU A 71 6.89 -2.22 3.90
N ALA A 72 6.85 -2.18 2.57
CA ALA A 72 7.02 -0.96 1.77
C ALA A 72 5.72 -0.56 1.07
N VAL A 73 5.58 0.73 0.73
CA VAL A 73 4.49 1.18 -0.16
C VAL A 73 4.96 1.06 -1.60
N SER A 74 4.29 0.25 -2.41
CA SER A 74 4.57 0.15 -3.86
C SER A 74 3.77 1.14 -4.70
N GLY A 75 2.66 1.66 -4.17
CA GLY A 75 1.80 2.57 -4.90
C GLY A 75 0.75 3.26 -4.03
N VAL A 76 0.30 4.42 -4.50
CA VAL A 76 -0.86 5.13 -3.96
C VAL A 76 -1.89 5.27 -5.08
N SER A 77 -3.13 4.87 -4.83
CA SER A 77 -4.21 4.89 -5.84
C SER A 77 -5.51 5.44 -5.25
N PRO A 78 -5.55 6.74 -4.92
CA PRO A 78 -6.75 7.35 -4.37
C PRO A 78 -7.88 7.50 -5.40
N GLY A 79 -7.67 7.12 -6.67
CA GLY A 79 -8.61 7.39 -7.75
C GLY A 79 -8.61 8.86 -8.17
N LEU A 80 -8.54 9.11 -9.47
CA LEU A 80 -8.67 10.44 -10.05
C LEU A 80 -10.14 10.71 -10.36
N PHE A 81 -10.63 11.94 -10.14
CA PHE A 81 -12.01 12.36 -10.43
C PHE A 81 -13.13 11.63 -9.66
N LYS A 82 -12.85 11.03 -8.50
CA LYS A 82 -13.90 10.61 -7.57
C LYS A 82 -14.37 11.81 -6.74
N CYS A 83 -15.13 12.69 -7.38
CA CYS A 83 -15.98 13.66 -6.72
C CYS A 83 -17.19 12.95 -6.09
N ALA A 84 -17.76 13.55 -5.06
CA ALA A 84 -19.01 13.05 -4.51
C ALA A 84 -20.13 13.22 -5.56
N VAL A 85 -21.15 12.37 -5.54
CA VAL A 85 -22.28 12.47 -6.48
C VAL A 85 -23.02 13.81 -6.30
N ASP A 86 -22.95 14.38 -5.10
CA ASP A 86 -23.50 15.66 -4.70
C ASP A 86 -22.45 16.80 -4.67
N ASP A 87 -21.27 16.59 -5.26
CA ASP A 87 -20.24 17.61 -5.33
C ASP A 87 -20.72 18.79 -6.19
N SER A 88 -20.78 19.98 -5.60
CA SER A 88 -21.32 21.18 -6.24
C SER A 88 -20.50 21.67 -7.44
N MET A 89 -19.26 21.18 -7.58
CA MET A 89 -18.39 21.43 -8.74
C MET A 89 -18.63 20.47 -9.90
N VAL A 90 -19.43 19.42 -9.70
CA VAL A 90 -19.86 18.47 -10.73
C VAL A 90 -21.30 18.80 -11.10
N LYS A 91 -21.46 19.65 -12.11
CA LYS A 91 -22.76 20.00 -12.70
C LYS A 91 -22.83 19.55 -14.15
#